data_AF-T2GF35-F1
#
_entry.id   AF-T2GF35-F1
#
_cell.length_a   1.000
_cell.length_b   1.000
_cell.length_c   1.000
_cell.angle_alpha   90.00
_cell.angle_beta   90.00
_cell.angle_gamma   90.00
#
_symmetry.space_group_name_H-M   'P 1'
#
loop_
_entity.id
_entity.type
_entity.pdbx_description
1 polymer ?
#
loop_
_entity_poly.entity_id
_entity_poly.type
_entity_poly.pdbx_seq_one_letter_code
_entity_poly.pdbx_strand_id
1 'polypeptide(L)'
;MAAYYYLVSSLPTISLREPGGVPPLGQDEFIGACLAHVPEELLLDLQAVLEGALEEASHPAARAYANFEVQLSNAVQRRRAGLRPVDSPLALQEHEGWSVALEHAVEQAFTAPDPLAREVALDRIREQFLDELATTSPFGEAFLIAYAGRLRLALRWAQWNANEGRRRLETLGRLGLDALGRQAGQDAHMRQAGHLRVYAVRGQDAFGRQAGQDAARQESLLH
;
A
#
# COMPACT_ATOMS: atom_id res chain seq x y z
N MET A 1 4.14 9.52 -37.03
CA MET A 1 4.95 8.98 -35.94
C MET A 1 6.37 9.46 -36.12
N ALA A 2 6.82 10.36 -35.23
CA ALA A 2 8.21 10.78 -35.20
C ALA A 2 9.06 9.66 -34.57
N ALA A 3 10.29 9.50 -35.07
CA ALA A 3 11.25 8.55 -34.52
C ALA A 3 12.45 9.32 -33.97
N TYR A 4 12.75 9.11 -32.70
CA TYR A 4 13.77 9.82 -31.92
C TYR A 4 15.05 8.98 -31.80
N TYR A 5 15.53 8.45 -32.92
CA TYR A 5 16.64 7.48 -32.94
C TYR A 5 17.86 7.94 -32.15
N TYR A 6 18.31 9.18 -32.35
CA TYR A 6 19.48 9.73 -31.66
C TYR A 6 19.23 9.84 -30.15
N LEU A 7 18.11 10.45 -29.75
CA LEU A 7 17.73 10.58 -28.35
C LEU A 7 17.66 9.20 -27.69
N VAL A 8 16.88 8.27 -28.24
CA VAL A 8 16.69 6.92 -27.70
C VAL A 8 18.01 6.16 -27.60
N SER A 9 18.88 6.26 -28.62
CA SER A 9 20.19 5.59 -28.60
C SER A 9 21.18 6.21 -27.61
N SER A 10 20.98 7.48 -27.25
CA SER A 10 21.81 8.18 -26.25
C SER A 10 21.38 7.92 -24.81
N LEU A 11 20.15 7.43 -24.59
CA LEU A 11 19.65 7.14 -23.26
C LEU A 11 20.36 5.92 -22.65
N PRO A 12 20.83 6.00 -21.40
CA PRO A 12 21.45 4.87 -20.73
C PRO A 12 20.44 3.76 -20.48
N THR A 13 20.88 2.50 -20.54
CA THR A 13 20.00 1.39 -20.19
C THR A 13 19.70 1.40 -18.69
N ILE A 14 18.41 1.39 -18.33
CA ILE A 14 17.93 1.24 -16.96
C ILE A 14 17.67 -0.25 -16.71
N SER A 15 18.19 -0.79 -15.61
CA SER A 15 17.99 -2.19 -15.21
C SER A 15 17.54 -2.25 -13.76
N LEU A 16 16.35 -2.80 -13.51
CA LEU A 16 15.83 -3.02 -12.16
C LEU A 16 16.36 -4.35 -11.58
N ARG A 17 17.65 -4.65 -11.66
CA ARG A 17 18.18 -5.96 -11.23
C ARG A 17 18.30 -6.09 -9.71
N GLU A 18 18.75 -5.03 -9.05
CA GLU A 18 19.05 -5.02 -7.62
C GLU A 18 18.36 -3.83 -6.92
N PRO A 19 17.57 -4.09 -5.86
CA PRO A 19 17.06 -3.05 -4.96
C PRO A 19 18.16 -2.13 -4.44
N GLY A 20 17.91 -0.80 -4.39
CA GLY A 20 18.87 0.18 -3.88
C GLY A 20 19.96 0.60 -4.87
N GLY A 21 19.92 0.11 -6.12
CA GLY A 21 20.81 0.59 -7.18
C GLY A 21 20.59 2.07 -7.50
N VAL A 22 21.67 2.79 -7.80
CA VAL A 22 21.59 4.19 -8.25
C VAL A 22 21.20 4.21 -9.73
N PRO A 23 20.13 4.91 -10.13
CA PRO A 23 19.76 5.01 -11.54
C PRO A 23 20.84 5.78 -12.32
N PRO A 24 21.06 5.42 -13.60
CA PRO A 24 22.11 6.05 -14.42
C PRO A 24 21.80 7.49 -14.82
N LEU A 25 20.57 7.95 -14.56
CA LEU A 25 20.05 9.26 -14.96
C LEU A 25 19.04 9.73 -13.91
N GLY A 26 19.03 11.03 -13.61
CA GLY A 26 18.00 11.67 -12.79
C GLY A 26 16.75 12.06 -13.59
N GLN A 27 15.69 12.47 -12.89
CA GLN A 27 14.45 12.97 -13.52
C GLN A 27 14.71 14.23 -14.35
N ASP A 28 15.39 15.23 -13.78
CA ASP A 28 15.67 16.51 -14.45
C ASP A 28 16.59 16.34 -15.66
N GLU A 29 17.56 15.43 -15.56
CA GLU A 29 18.49 15.11 -16.65
C GLU A 29 17.76 14.45 -17.83
N PHE A 30 16.83 13.55 -17.54
CA PHE A 30 15.99 12.92 -18.57
C PHE A 30 15.08 13.94 -19.27
N ILE A 31 14.37 14.78 -18.51
CA ILE A 31 13.53 15.83 -19.09
C ILE A 31 14.36 16.82 -19.90
N GLY A 32 15.52 17.23 -19.39
CA GLY A 32 16.46 18.09 -20.10
C GLY A 32 16.93 17.49 -21.44
N ALA A 33 17.18 16.18 -21.49
CA ALA A 33 17.51 15.48 -22.73
C ALA A 33 16.34 15.46 -23.73
N CYS A 34 15.10 15.34 -23.25
CA CYS A 34 13.91 15.31 -24.10
C CYS A 34 13.51 16.70 -24.63
N LEU A 35 13.74 17.77 -23.85
CA LEU A 35 13.24 19.12 -24.11
C LEU A 35 13.58 19.66 -25.51
N ALA A 36 14.76 19.33 -26.04
CA ALA A 36 15.21 19.80 -27.35
C ALA A 36 14.68 18.99 -28.54
N HIS A 37 14.04 17.84 -28.30
CA HIS A 37 13.79 16.83 -29.32
C HIS A 37 12.34 16.41 -29.45
N VAL A 38 11.51 16.65 -28.45
CA VAL A 38 10.12 16.15 -28.40
C VAL A 38 9.13 17.31 -28.25
N PRO A 39 7.88 17.15 -28.72
CA PRO A 39 6.86 18.20 -28.59
C PRO A 39 6.47 18.41 -27.12
N GLU A 40 5.96 19.61 -26.81
CA GLU A 40 5.59 20.02 -25.45
C GLU A 40 4.53 19.11 -24.82
N GLU A 41 3.56 18.65 -25.61
CA GLU A 41 2.51 17.76 -25.15
C GLU A 41 3.09 16.43 -24.64
N LEU A 42 4.11 15.90 -25.33
CA LEU A 42 4.79 14.68 -24.89
C LEU A 42 5.62 14.94 -23.63
N LEU A 43 6.25 16.11 -23.48
CA LEU A 43 6.99 16.45 -22.26
C LEU A 43 6.09 16.43 -21.03
N LEU A 44 4.87 16.97 -21.14
CA LEU A 44 3.88 16.94 -20.06
C LEU A 44 3.53 15.49 -19.68
N ASP A 45 3.28 14.63 -20.66
CA ASP A 45 3.04 13.20 -20.42
C ASP A 45 4.24 12.50 -19.75
N LEU A 46 5.48 12.81 -20.16
CA LEU A 46 6.68 12.26 -19.54
C LEU A 46 6.82 12.70 -18.07
N GLN A 47 6.54 13.97 -17.77
CA GLN A 47 6.54 14.50 -16.41
C GLN A 47 5.46 13.85 -15.54
N ALA A 48 4.22 13.78 -16.04
CA ALA A 48 3.11 13.11 -15.37
C ALA A 48 3.45 11.65 -15.02
N VAL A 49 4.12 10.93 -15.92
CA VAL A 49 4.58 9.56 -15.69
C VAL A 49 5.64 9.48 -14.57
N LEU A 50 6.62 10.39 -14.56
CA LEU A 50 7.72 10.43 -13.59
C LEU A 50 7.26 10.82 -12.19
N GLU A 51 6.37 11.79 -12.08
CA GLU A 51 5.79 12.25 -10.81
C GLU A 51 4.70 11.31 -10.30
N GLY A 52 4.04 10.65 -11.24
CA GLY A 52 2.95 9.73 -10.98
C GLY A 52 1.57 10.31 -10.91
N ALA A 53 1.40 11.52 -11.42
CA ALA A 53 0.11 12.12 -11.75
C ALA A 53 -0.43 11.52 -13.06
N LEU A 54 -0.64 10.19 -13.07
CA LEU A 54 -1.04 9.45 -14.29
C LEU A 54 -2.44 9.81 -14.78
N GLU A 55 -3.26 10.42 -13.93
CA GLU A 55 -4.56 11.00 -14.27
C GLU A 55 -4.46 12.19 -15.24
N GLU A 56 -3.30 12.84 -15.32
CA GLU A 56 -3.04 13.96 -16.24
C GLU A 56 -2.59 13.48 -17.63
N ALA A 57 -2.38 12.17 -17.80
CA ALA A 57 -1.86 11.59 -19.03
C ALA A 57 -2.84 11.76 -20.20
N SER A 58 -2.33 12.30 -21.30
CA SER A 58 -3.07 12.57 -22.53
C SER A 58 -2.70 11.59 -23.64
N HIS A 59 -1.40 11.29 -23.78
CA HIS A 59 -0.89 10.45 -24.85
C HIS A 59 -1.39 9.00 -24.70
N PRO A 60 -1.79 8.30 -25.79
CA PRO A 60 -2.36 6.96 -25.70
C PRO A 60 -1.50 5.93 -24.95
N ALA A 61 -0.18 5.97 -25.12
CA ALA A 61 0.73 5.09 -24.38
C ALA A 61 0.82 5.43 -22.88
N ALA A 62 0.73 6.72 -22.51
CA ALA A 62 0.73 7.14 -21.12
C ALA A 62 -0.60 6.77 -20.45
N ARG A 63 -1.73 6.96 -21.14
CA ARG A 63 -3.06 6.46 -20.71
C ARG A 63 -3.10 4.95 -20.57
N ALA A 64 -2.49 4.19 -21.48
CA ALA A 64 -2.40 2.75 -21.36
C ALA A 64 -1.64 2.34 -20.08
N TYR A 65 -0.54 3.02 -19.77
CA TYR A 65 0.19 2.80 -18.52
C TYR A 65 -0.60 3.23 -17.28
N ALA A 66 -1.33 4.35 -17.34
CA ALA A 66 -2.22 4.80 -16.28
C ALA A 66 -3.30 3.75 -15.95
N ASN A 67 -4.00 3.25 -16.98
CA ASN A 67 -5.01 2.20 -16.83
C ASN A 67 -4.42 0.91 -16.24
N PHE A 68 -3.23 0.52 -16.69
CA PHE A 68 -2.49 -0.61 -16.13
C PHE A 68 -2.18 -0.42 -14.64
N GLU A 69 -1.66 0.74 -14.23
CA GLU A 69 -1.36 1.02 -12.82
C GLU A 69 -2.61 1.01 -11.95
N VAL A 70 -3.74 1.52 -12.47
CA VAL A 70 -5.03 1.45 -11.77
C VAL A 70 -5.50 0.00 -11.61
N GLN A 71 -5.45 -0.80 -12.67
CA GLN A 71 -5.83 -2.21 -12.57
C GLN A 71 -4.92 -2.96 -11.57
N LEU A 72 -3.60 -2.74 -11.64
CA LEU A 72 -2.63 -3.33 -10.73
C LEU A 72 -2.92 -2.94 -9.27
N SER A 73 -3.21 -1.65 -9.01
CA SER A 73 -3.61 -1.15 -7.70
C SER A 73 -4.89 -1.83 -7.20
N ASN A 74 -5.92 -1.90 -8.04
CA ASN A 74 -7.18 -2.58 -7.71
C ASN A 74 -6.99 -4.06 -7.38
N ALA A 75 -6.17 -4.77 -8.14
CA ALA A 75 -5.82 -6.17 -7.90
C ALA A 75 -5.11 -6.33 -6.54
N VAL A 76 -4.11 -5.48 -6.26
CA VAL A 76 -3.39 -5.45 -4.98
C VAL A 76 -4.35 -5.17 -3.81
N GLN A 77 -5.28 -4.23 -3.96
CA GLN A 77 -6.28 -3.91 -2.94
C GLN A 77 -7.19 -5.10 -2.66
N ARG A 78 -7.69 -5.79 -3.69
CA ARG A 78 -8.48 -7.02 -3.54
C ARG A 78 -7.71 -8.11 -2.80
N ARG A 79 -6.43 -8.33 -3.14
CA ARG A 79 -5.58 -9.30 -2.42
C ARG A 79 -5.36 -8.94 -0.97
N ARG A 80 -5.16 -7.65 -0.65
CA ARG A 80 -5.01 -7.18 0.73
C ARG A 80 -6.31 -7.28 1.53
N ALA A 81 -7.46 -7.06 0.89
CA ALA A 81 -8.77 -7.16 1.51
C ALA A 81 -9.14 -8.60 1.87
N GLY A 82 -8.87 -9.56 0.97
CA GLY A 82 -9.09 -11.00 1.25
C GLY A 82 -8.27 -11.54 2.43
N LEU A 83 -7.23 -10.81 2.88
CA LEU A 83 -6.45 -11.13 4.08
C LEU A 83 -7.02 -10.51 5.36
N ARG A 84 -8.02 -9.63 5.28
CA ARG A 84 -8.61 -8.93 6.43
C ARG A 84 -10.05 -9.38 6.66
N PRO A 85 -10.48 -9.63 7.92
CA PRO A 85 -11.87 -9.99 8.24
C PRO A 85 -12.91 -8.85 8.11
N VAL A 86 -12.59 -7.73 7.44
CA VAL A 86 -13.42 -6.51 7.49
C VAL A 86 -14.25 -6.37 6.22
N ASP A 87 -15.58 -6.39 6.37
CA ASP A 87 -16.59 -6.20 5.32
C ASP A 87 -16.77 -4.72 4.89
N SER A 88 -15.67 -4.00 4.65
CA SER A 88 -15.77 -2.65 4.07
C SER A 88 -15.69 -2.74 2.55
N PRO A 89 -16.60 -2.09 1.79
CA PRO A 89 -16.54 -2.09 0.34
C PRO A 89 -15.22 -1.49 -0.14
N LEU A 90 -14.57 -2.15 -1.10
CA LEU A 90 -13.32 -1.66 -1.67
C LEU A 90 -13.61 -0.44 -2.55
N ALA A 91 -12.88 0.65 -2.31
CA ALA A 91 -12.89 1.83 -3.16
C ALA A 91 -12.00 1.58 -4.39
N LEU A 92 -12.48 0.76 -5.31
CA LEU A 92 -11.79 0.49 -6.57
C LEU A 92 -11.96 1.66 -7.53
N GLN A 93 -10.88 2.02 -8.22
CA GLN A 93 -10.88 3.07 -9.23
C GLN A 93 -11.29 2.49 -10.59
N GLU A 94 -12.01 3.26 -11.40
CA GLU A 94 -12.35 2.86 -12.76
C GLU A 94 -11.12 2.93 -13.67
N HIS A 95 -11.02 1.99 -14.61
CA HIS A 95 -9.99 1.99 -15.65
C HIS A 95 -10.51 1.33 -16.92
N GLU A 96 -9.89 1.65 -18.05
CA GLU A 96 -10.18 0.98 -19.31
C GLU A 96 -9.34 -0.30 -19.44
N GLY A 97 -9.90 -1.27 -20.17
CA GLY A 97 -9.26 -2.56 -20.38
C GLY A 97 -9.31 -3.46 -19.14
N TRP A 98 -9.16 -4.76 -19.36
CA TRP A 98 -9.09 -5.74 -18.28
C TRP A 98 -8.16 -6.88 -18.69
N SER A 99 -7.14 -7.12 -17.87
CA SER A 99 -6.19 -8.23 -18.06
C SER A 99 -6.34 -9.29 -16.98
N VAL A 100 -6.82 -10.48 -17.34
CA VAL A 100 -6.82 -11.64 -16.44
C VAL A 100 -5.40 -12.10 -16.11
N ALA A 101 -4.46 -11.93 -17.04
CA ALA A 101 -3.06 -12.25 -16.83
C ALA A 101 -2.44 -11.38 -15.73
N LEU A 102 -2.79 -10.09 -15.69
CA LEU A 102 -2.38 -9.17 -14.63
C LEU A 102 -2.89 -9.62 -13.26
N GLU A 103 -4.17 -10.01 -13.17
CA GLU A 103 -4.74 -10.55 -11.94
C GLU A 103 -3.94 -11.74 -11.42
N HIS A 104 -3.72 -12.75 -12.26
CA HIS A 104 -2.94 -13.93 -11.87
C HIS A 104 -1.50 -13.58 -11.49
N ALA A 105 -0.85 -12.64 -12.19
CA ALA A 105 0.51 -12.22 -11.86
C ALA A 105 0.56 -11.56 -10.47
N VAL A 106 -0.44 -10.75 -10.12
CA VAL A 106 -0.57 -10.16 -8.78
C VAL A 106 -0.81 -11.25 -7.73
N GLU A 107 -1.68 -12.23 -8.01
CA GLU A 107 -1.88 -13.36 -7.10
C GLU A 107 -0.59 -14.11 -6.80
N GLN A 108 0.20 -14.40 -7.84
CA GLN A 108 1.50 -15.03 -7.72
C GLN A 108 2.47 -14.17 -6.92
N ALA A 109 2.53 -12.85 -7.17
CA ALA A 109 3.38 -11.93 -6.39
C ALA A 109 3.05 -11.97 -4.89
N PHE A 110 1.78 -12.16 -4.53
CA PHE A 110 1.37 -12.26 -3.12
C PHE A 110 1.81 -13.55 -2.42
N THR A 111 2.28 -14.56 -3.15
CA THR A 111 2.90 -15.77 -2.59
C THR A 111 4.35 -15.58 -2.14
N ALA A 112 4.95 -14.42 -2.44
CA ALA A 112 6.32 -14.10 -2.06
C ALA A 112 6.54 -14.19 -0.53
N PRO A 113 7.74 -14.64 -0.10
CA PRO A 113 8.01 -15.02 1.29
C PRO A 113 8.03 -13.83 2.27
N ASP A 114 8.32 -12.63 1.77
CA ASP A 114 8.40 -11.42 2.58
C ASP A 114 7.88 -10.19 1.82
N PRO A 115 7.59 -9.07 2.52
CA PRO A 115 7.03 -7.87 1.89
C PRO A 115 7.95 -7.25 0.83
N LEU A 116 9.27 -7.27 1.01
CA LEU A 116 10.19 -6.69 0.02
C LEU A 116 10.21 -7.54 -1.25
N ALA A 117 10.25 -8.87 -1.10
CA ALA A 117 10.15 -9.80 -2.22
C ALA A 117 8.83 -9.63 -2.99
N ARG A 118 7.72 -9.34 -2.29
CA ARG A 118 6.44 -9.03 -2.93
C ARG A 118 6.49 -7.72 -3.72
N GLU A 119 7.00 -6.64 -3.16
CA GLU A 119 7.10 -5.36 -3.88
C GLU A 119 8.02 -5.47 -5.10
N VAL A 120 9.14 -6.20 -4.99
CA VAL A 120 10.00 -6.53 -6.13
C VAL A 120 9.21 -7.31 -7.19
N ALA A 121 8.43 -8.31 -6.80
CA ALA A 121 7.61 -9.09 -7.75
C ALA A 121 6.54 -8.23 -8.44
N LEU A 122 5.90 -7.31 -7.72
CA LEU A 122 4.94 -6.37 -8.33
C LEU A 122 5.61 -5.43 -9.33
N ASP A 123 6.84 -5.00 -9.04
CA ASP A 123 7.59 -4.12 -9.95
C ASP A 123 8.13 -4.82 -11.18
N ARG A 124 8.36 -6.14 -11.11
CA ARG A 124 8.61 -6.95 -12.31
C ARG A 124 7.42 -6.97 -13.26
N ILE A 125 6.20 -7.01 -12.73
CA ILE A 125 4.98 -6.94 -13.55
C ILE A 125 4.93 -5.58 -14.27
N ARG A 126 5.27 -4.49 -13.57
CA ARG A 126 5.36 -3.15 -14.18
C ARG A 126 6.43 -3.09 -15.26
N GLU A 127 7.62 -3.61 -14.98
CA GLU A 127 8.73 -3.66 -15.94
C GLU A 127 8.35 -4.42 -17.21
N GLN A 128 7.68 -5.57 -17.08
CA GLN A 128 7.19 -6.33 -18.22
C GLN A 128 6.19 -5.52 -19.07
N PHE A 129 5.23 -4.85 -18.44
CA PHE A 129 4.28 -4.01 -19.18
C PHE A 129 4.98 -2.87 -19.92
N LEU A 130 5.98 -2.22 -19.28
CA LEU A 130 6.76 -1.16 -19.90
C LEU A 130 7.60 -1.68 -21.07
N ASP A 131 8.13 -2.91 -20.99
CA ASP A 131 8.80 -3.56 -22.11
C ASP A 131 7.85 -3.78 -23.29
N GLU A 132 6.67 -4.34 -23.03
CA GLU A 132 5.62 -4.52 -24.05
C GLU A 132 5.23 -3.18 -24.68
N LEU A 133 5.03 -2.14 -23.86
CA LEU A 133 4.71 -0.79 -24.33
C LEU A 133 5.81 -0.23 -25.25
N ALA A 134 7.08 -0.39 -24.87
CA ALA A 134 8.21 0.07 -25.67
C ALA A 134 8.31 -0.66 -27.03
N THR A 135 7.91 -1.93 -27.12
CA THR A 135 7.94 -2.68 -28.39
C THR A 135 6.95 -2.16 -29.43
N THR A 136 5.89 -1.45 -29.01
CA THR A 136 4.91 -0.87 -29.93
C THR A 136 5.49 0.23 -30.81
N SER A 137 6.52 0.93 -30.33
CA SER A 137 7.28 1.92 -31.08
C SER A 137 8.71 2.03 -30.54
N PRO A 138 9.64 1.13 -30.95
CA PRO A 138 10.98 0.97 -30.35
C PRO A 138 11.89 2.20 -30.39
N PHE A 139 11.51 3.26 -31.10
CA PHE A 139 12.23 4.53 -31.18
C PHE A 139 11.29 5.75 -31.13
N GLY A 140 10.02 5.53 -30.78
CA GLY A 140 9.01 6.60 -30.77
C GLY A 140 8.57 6.99 -29.37
N GLU A 141 7.42 7.63 -29.31
CA GLU A 141 6.86 8.25 -28.09
C GLU A 141 6.55 7.19 -27.01
N ALA A 142 6.05 6.02 -27.42
CA ALA A 142 5.78 4.91 -26.51
C ALA A 142 7.05 4.38 -25.82
N PHE A 143 8.18 4.36 -26.53
CA PHE A 143 9.46 4.03 -25.91
C PHE A 143 9.86 5.06 -24.85
N LEU A 144 9.72 6.36 -25.13
CA LEU A 144 10.06 7.41 -24.17
C LEU A 144 9.17 7.37 -22.93
N ILE A 145 7.87 7.11 -23.10
CA ILE A 145 6.93 6.92 -21.99
C ILE A 145 7.29 5.68 -21.17
N ALA A 146 7.61 4.57 -21.83
CA ALA A 146 8.08 3.36 -21.14
C ALA A 146 9.38 3.61 -20.37
N TYR A 147 10.31 4.38 -20.96
CA TYR A 147 11.55 4.77 -20.31
C TYR A 147 11.30 5.64 -19.07
N ALA A 148 10.41 6.63 -19.15
CA ALA A 148 9.98 7.44 -18.01
C ALA A 148 9.41 6.57 -16.87
N GLY A 149 8.57 5.59 -17.21
CA GLY A 149 8.05 4.61 -16.26
C GLY A 149 9.16 3.79 -15.58
N ARG A 150 10.12 3.26 -16.35
CA ARG A 150 11.27 2.52 -15.79
C ARG A 150 12.14 3.40 -14.91
N LEU A 151 12.38 4.65 -15.32
CA LEU A 151 13.15 5.62 -14.55
C LEU A 151 12.50 5.91 -13.21
N ARG A 152 11.19 6.11 -13.18
CA ARG A 152 10.45 6.28 -11.92
C ARG A 152 10.59 5.08 -11.00
N LEU A 153 10.49 3.85 -11.52
CA LEU A 153 10.70 2.64 -10.72
C LEU A 153 12.12 2.59 -10.16
N ALA A 154 13.12 2.90 -10.97
CA ALA A 154 14.52 2.91 -10.55
C ALA A 154 14.78 3.98 -9.47
N LEU A 155 14.23 5.18 -9.62
CA LEU A 155 14.30 6.25 -8.63
C LEU A 155 13.63 5.85 -7.30
N ARG A 156 12.50 5.13 -7.37
CA ARG A 156 11.85 4.59 -6.16
C ARG A 156 12.69 3.50 -5.50
N TRP A 157 13.29 2.61 -6.29
CA TRP A 157 14.18 1.55 -5.78
C TRP A 157 15.45 2.10 -5.16
N ALA A 158 15.99 3.20 -5.67
CA ALA A 158 17.15 3.88 -5.09
C ALA A 158 16.89 4.36 -3.64
N GLN A 159 15.62 4.63 -3.30
CA GLN A 159 15.22 5.00 -1.94
C GLN A 159 15.10 3.78 -1.01
N TRP A 160 15.15 2.55 -1.53
CA TRP A 160 15.11 1.34 -0.74
C TRP A 160 16.47 1.05 -0.08
N ASN A 161 16.77 1.79 0.98
CA ASN A 161 17.83 1.41 1.91
C ASN A 161 17.37 0.19 2.71
N ALA A 162 17.80 -1.01 2.30
CA ALA A 162 17.46 -2.28 2.97
C ALA A 162 17.72 -2.25 4.51
N ASN A 163 18.69 -1.46 4.95
CA ASN A 163 19.03 -1.27 6.37
C ASN A 163 18.10 -0.29 7.14
N GLU A 164 17.48 0.67 6.47
CA GLU A 164 16.49 1.58 7.09
C GLU A 164 15.09 0.97 7.05
N GLY A 165 14.74 0.28 5.96
CA GLY A 165 13.47 -0.45 5.84
C GLY A 165 13.31 -1.53 6.91
N ARG A 166 14.37 -2.31 7.16
CA ARG A 166 14.39 -3.33 8.22
C ARG A 166 14.21 -2.72 9.61
N ARG A 167 14.93 -1.63 9.92
CA ARG A 167 14.78 -0.90 11.19
C ARG A 167 13.38 -0.34 11.39
N ARG A 168 12.76 0.21 10.34
CA ARG A 168 11.37 0.71 10.41
C ARG A 168 10.37 -0.42 10.62
N LEU A 169 10.51 -1.55 9.93
CA LEU A 169 9.66 -2.73 10.12
C LEU A 169 9.78 -3.32 11.52
N GLU A 170 11.00 -3.46 12.04
CA GLU A 170 11.24 -3.92 13.43
C GLU A 170 10.63 -2.96 14.45
N THR A 171 10.74 -1.66 14.21
CA THR A 171 10.15 -0.63 15.08
C THR A 171 8.62 -0.70 15.06
N LEU A 172 8.00 -0.83 13.88
CA LEU A 172 6.54 -0.99 13.76
C LEU A 172 6.05 -2.31 14.36
N GLY A 173 6.81 -3.40 14.19
CA GLY A 173 6.51 -4.70 14.82
C GLY A 173 6.54 -4.63 16.34
N ARG A 174 7.56 -3.97 16.92
CA ARG A 174 7.64 -3.73 18.37
C ARG A 174 6.48 -2.86 18.87
N LEU A 175 6.17 -1.76 18.19
CA LEU A 175 5.06 -0.88 18.55
C LEU A 175 3.69 -1.59 18.45
N GLY A 176 3.50 -2.46 17.46
CA GLY A 176 2.29 -3.28 17.32
C GLY A 176 2.13 -4.31 18.44
N LEU A 177 3.22 -4.99 18.82
CA LEU A 177 3.22 -5.93 19.96
C LEU A 177 2.97 -5.20 21.29
N ASP A 178 3.55 -4.02 21.49
CA ASP A 178 3.32 -3.19 22.68
C ASP A 178 1.89 -2.63 22.75
N ALA A 179 1.27 -2.36 21.61
CA ALA A 179 -0.14 -1.95 21.55
C ALA A 179 -1.08 -3.11 21.92
N LEU A 180 -0.84 -4.30 21.39
CA LEU A 180 -1.61 -5.51 21.71
C LEU A 180 -1.43 -5.93 23.18
N GLY A 181 -0.20 -5.82 23.72
CA GLY A 181 0.09 -6.09 25.13
C GLY A 181 -0.61 -5.11 26.08
N ARG A 182 -0.69 -3.81 25.72
CA ARG A 182 -1.43 -2.81 26.49
C ARG A 182 -2.94 -3.05 26.47
N GLN A 183 -3.51 -3.45 25.32
CA GLN A 183 -4.93 -3.82 25.22
C GLN A 183 -5.24 -5.06 26.06
N ALA A 184 -4.41 -6.11 26.01
CA ALA A 184 -4.58 -7.31 26.83
C ALA A 184 -4.48 -7.01 28.35
N GLY A 185 -3.58 -6.10 28.75
CA GLY A 185 -3.46 -5.64 30.14
C GLY A 185 -4.66 -4.81 30.61
N GLN A 186 -5.21 -3.95 29.75
CA GLN A 186 -6.43 -3.17 30.03
C GLN A 186 -7.66 -4.07 30.16
N ASP A 187 -7.80 -5.08 29.31
CA ASP A 187 -8.89 -6.06 29.37
C ASP A 187 -8.80 -6.93 30.63
N ALA A 188 -7.59 -7.33 31.05
CA ALA A 188 -7.37 -8.06 32.30
C ALA A 188 -7.73 -7.20 33.52
N HIS A 189 -7.32 -5.93 33.54
CA HIS A 189 -7.64 -4.98 34.61
C HIS A 189 -9.15 -4.66 34.66
N MET A 190 -9.83 -4.58 33.51
CA MET A 190 -11.28 -4.38 33.45
C MET A 190 -12.06 -5.63 33.90
N ARG A 191 -11.59 -6.85 33.58
CA ARG A 191 -12.18 -8.09 34.10
C ARG A 191 -11.99 -8.23 35.61
N GLN A 192 -10.85 -7.82 36.15
CA GLN A 192 -10.56 -7.87 37.58
C GLN A 192 -11.36 -6.80 38.35
N ALA A 193 -11.54 -5.60 37.78
CA ALA A 193 -12.45 -4.59 38.31
C ALA A 193 -13.93 -4.98 38.22
N GLY A 194 -14.32 -5.72 37.18
CA GLY A 194 -15.65 -6.34 37.06
C GLY A 194 -15.89 -7.41 38.12
N HIS A 195 -14.89 -8.26 38.39
CA HIS A 195 -15.00 -9.30 39.43
C HIS A 195 -15.09 -8.69 40.84
N LEU A 196 -14.36 -7.62 41.14
CA LEU A 196 -14.45 -6.89 42.42
C LEU A 196 -15.79 -6.14 42.58
N ARG A 197 -16.42 -5.69 41.50
CA ARG A 197 -17.78 -5.10 41.55
C ARG A 197 -18.86 -6.14 41.85
N VAL A 198 -18.71 -7.38 41.36
CA VAL A 198 -19.66 -8.46 41.66
C VAL A 198 -19.58 -8.91 43.14
N TYR A 199 -18.41 -8.80 43.78
CA TYR A 199 -18.29 -9.08 45.22
C TYR A 199 -18.68 -7.92 46.14
N ALA A 200 -18.59 -6.67 45.68
CA ALA A 200 -19.03 -5.51 46.46
C ALA A 200 -20.57 -5.38 46.53
N VAL A 201 -21.29 -5.78 45.47
CA VAL A 201 -22.77 -5.74 45.46
C VAL A 201 -23.38 -6.90 46.25
N ARG A 202 -22.69 -8.05 46.39
CA ARG A 202 -23.18 -9.18 47.18
C ARG A 202 -22.91 -9.09 48.69
N GLY A 203 -22.06 -8.16 49.13
CA GLY A 203 -21.74 -7.94 50.54
C GLY A 203 -22.66 -6.95 51.28
N GLN A 204 -23.43 -6.11 50.56
CA GLN A 204 -24.31 -5.11 51.17
C GLN A 204 -25.76 -5.61 51.34
N ASP A 205 -26.18 -6.63 50.58
CA ASP A 205 -27.55 -7.18 50.66
C ASP A 205 -27.75 -8.19 51.81
N ALA A 206 -26.67 -8.61 52.46
CA ALA A 206 -26.71 -9.57 53.57
C ALA A 206 -26.80 -8.90 54.96
N PHE A 207 -26.43 -7.63 55.09
CA PHE A 207 -26.47 -6.92 56.38
C PHE A 207 -27.73 -6.08 56.60
N GLY A 208 -28.47 -5.75 55.53
CA GLY A 208 -29.69 -4.93 55.60
C GLY A 208 -30.99 -5.68 55.95
N ARG A 209 -31.00 -7.02 55.90
CA ARG A 209 -32.23 -7.82 56.15
C ARG A 209 -32.35 -8.39 57.56
N GLN A 210 -31.29 -8.37 58.36
CA GLN A 210 -31.33 -8.91 59.73
C GLN A 210 -31.73 -7.87 60.79
N ALA A 211 -31.60 -6.56 60.50
CA ALA A 211 -32.03 -5.51 61.42
C ALA A 211 -33.54 -5.17 61.36
N GLY A 212 -34.26 -5.63 60.33
CA GLY A 212 -35.69 -5.34 60.13
C GLY A 212 -36.65 -6.38 60.74
N GLN A 213 -36.16 -7.55 61.17
CA GLN A 213 -37.01 -8.63 61.68
C GLN A 213 -37.13 -8.69 63.22
N ASP A 214 -36.26 -8.01 63.97
CA ASP A 214 -36.36 -7.96 65.44
C ASP A 214 -37.24 -6.80 65.95
N ALA A 215 -37.47 -5.75 65.15
CA ALA A 215 -38.35 -4.64 65.54
C ALA A 215 -39.85 -4.99 65.46
N ALA A 216 -40.25 -5.97 64.64
CA ALA A 216 -41.66 -6.34 64.44
C ALA A 216 -42.20 -7.38 65.43
N ARG A 217 -41.37 -7.90 66.36
CA ARG A 217 -41.81 -8.87 67.39
C ARG A 217 -42.07 -8.26 68.76
N GLN A 218 -41.74 -7.00 69.01
CA GLN A 218 -41.98 -6.34 70.31
C GLN A 218 -43.28 -5.55 70.41
N GLU A 219 -44.03 -5.32 69.33
CA GLU A 219 -45.32 -4.60 69.38
C GLU A 219 -46.56 -5.50 69.53
N SER A 220 -46.41 -6.83 69.60
CA SER A 220 -47.54 -7.77 69.73
C SER A 220 -47.78 -8.27 71.17
N LEU A 221 -47.40 -7.50 72.20
CA LEU A 221 -47.57 -7.88 73.61
C LEU A 221 -48.18 -6.80 74.53
N LEU A 222 -48.87 -5.78 73.99
CA LEU A 222 -49.51 -4.74 74.83
C LEU A 222 -50.95 -4.34 74.46
N HIS A 223 -51.73 -5.20 73.80
CA HIS A 223 -53.19 -5.03 73.77
C HIS A 223 -53.94 -6.36 73.88
#